data_AF-A0A378JEL5-F1
#
_entry.id   AF-A0A378JEL5-F1
#
_cell.length_a   1.000
_cell.length_b   1.000
_cell.length_c   1.000
_cell.angle_alpha   90.00
_cell.angle_beta   90.00
_cell.angle_gamma   90.00
#
_symmetry.space_group_name_H-M   'P 1'
#
loop_
_entity.id
_entity.type
_entity.pdbx_description
1 polymer ?
#
loop_
_entity_poly.entity_id
_entity_poly.type
_entity_poly.pdbx_seq_one_letter_code
_entity_poly.pdbx_strand_id
1 'polypeptide(L)'
;MKFENSMFEERYNDYWNKNVVALDNLIRNVSLGFSLFDNNVNIPALIEAYQQHVKNILANLARQASMFEDKEYVQQYIKNTIDQAIEDLNLYEDVFPKYKNISEKFIETIGLELSEVQLNKPPVF
;
A
#
# COMPACT_ATOMS: atom_id res chain seq x y z
N MET A 1 -21.09 -0.35 12.57
CA MET A 1 -20.94 -0.77 11.16
C MET A 1 -19.81 -1.79 11.09
N LYS A 2 -19.93 -2.86 10.29
CA LYS A 2 -18.84 -3.82 10.09
C LYS A 2 -18.05 -3.52 8.81
N PHE A 3 -16.76 -3.82 8.82
CA PHE A 3 -15.89 -3.76 7.66
C PHE A 3 -15.90 -5.09 6.89
N GLU A 4 -15.77 -6.20 7.59
CA GLU A 4 -15.76 -7.55 7.02
C GLU A 4 -17.05 -7.84 6.24
N ASN A 5 -16.90 -8.40 5.03
CA ASN A 5 -17.97 -8.73 4.10
C ASN A 5 -18.88 -7.53 3.76
N SER A 6 -18.34 -6.31 3.82
CA SER A 6 -19.10 -5.09 3.54
C SER A 6 -18.72 -4.46 2.20
N MET A 7 -19.58 -3.53 1.74
CA MET A 7 -19.27 -2.65 0.60
C MET A 7 -17.99 -1.81 0.83
N PHE A 8 -17.55 -1.60 2.07
CA PHE A 8 -16.29 -0.88 2.34
C PHE A 8 -15.10 -1.75 1.97
N GLU A 9 -15.07 -2.99 2.46
CA GLU A 9 -14.02 -3.94 2.12
C GLU A 9 -13.97 -4.18 0.61
N GLU A 10 -15.11 -4.40 -0.04
CA GLU A 10 -15.17 -4.55 -1.49
C GLU A 10 -14.55 -3.36 -2.22
N ARG A 11 -14.85 -2.12 -1.80
CA ARG A 11 -14.26 -0.91 -2.41
C ARG A 11 -12.75 -0.83 -2.25
N TYR A 12 -12.21 -1.21 -1.09
CA TYR A 12 -10.76 -1.23 -0.87
C TYR A 12 -10.09 -2.31 -1.72
N ASN A 13 -10.68 -3.51 -1.78
CA ASN A 13 -10.20 -4.60 -2.63
C ASN A 13 -10.23 -4.21 -4.12
N ASP A 14 -11.31 -3.58 -4.57
CA ASP A 14 -11.43 -3.07 -5.94
C ASP A 14 -10.36 -2.03 -6.26
N TYR A 15 -10.12 -1.10 -5.34
CA TYR A 15 -9.10 -0.07 -5.50
C TYR A 15 -7.70 -0.69 -5.54
N TRP A 16 -7.43 -1.66 -4.66
CA TRP A 16 -6.18 -2.43 -4.66
C TRP A 16 -5.96 -3.14 -5.99
N ASN A 17 -6.95 -3.88 -6.47
CA ASN A 17 -6.85 -4.62 -7.74
C ASN A 17 -6.64 -3.69 -8.94
N LYS A 18 -7.36 -2.57 -8.99
CA LYS A 18 -7.29 -1.63 -10.12
C LYS A 18 -5.98 -0.83 -10.17
N ASN A 19 -5.38 -0.52 -9.03
CA ASN A 19 -4.22 0.38 -8.96
C ASN A 19 -2.95 -0.35 -8.53
N VAL A 20 -2.98 -1.08 -7.41
CA VAL A 20 -1.80 -1.69 -6.82
C VAL A 20 -1.39 -2.94 -7.61
N VAL A 21 -2.31 -3.88 -7.83
CA VAL A 21 -2.03 -5.10 -8.61
C VAL A 21 -1.69 -4.78 -10.06
N ALA A 22 -2.35 -3.77 -10.65
CA ALA A 22 -2.03 -3.34 -12.02
C ALA A 22 -0.60 -2.79 -12.13
N LEU A 23 -0.16 -1.98 -11.16
CA LEU A 23 1.21 -1.44 -11.12
C LEU A 23 2.24 -2.53 -10.83
N ASP A 24 1.97 -3.43 -9.88
CA ASP A 24 2.85 -4.56 -9.57
C ASP A 24 3.10 -5.43 -10.80
N ASN A 25 2.03 -5.82 -11.50
CA ASN A 25 2.15 -6.57 -12.75
C ASN A 25 2.98 -5.83 -13.80
N LEU A 26 2.79 -4.51 -13.94
CA LEU A 26 3.58 -3.71 -14.88
C LEU A 26 5.06 -3.68 -14.49
N ILE A 27 5.37 -3.43 -13.22
CA ILE A 27 6.74 -3.38 -12.70
C ILE A 27 7.44 -4.73 -12.92
N ARG A 28 6.77 -5.85 -12.58
CA ARG A 28 7.29 -7.21 -12.76
C ARG A 28 7.45 -7.56 -14.25
N ASN A 29 6.52 -7.20 -15.11
CA ASN A 29 6.64 -7.45 -16.55
C ASN A 29 7.85 -6.72 -17.17
N VAL A 30 8.11 -5.48 -16.74
CA VAL A 30 9.32 -4.74 -17.17
C VAL A 30 10.58 -5.43 -16.66
N SER A 31 10.54 -5.93 -15.43
CA SER A 31 11.66 -6.60 -14.78
C SER A 31 12.07 -7.91 -15.50
N LEU A 32 11.10 -8.59 -16.11
CA LEU A 32 11.30 -9.80 -16.91
C LEU A 32 11.67 -9.53 -18.39
N GLY A 33 11.81 -8.27 -18.79
CA GLY A 33 12.12 -7.91 -20.19
C GLY A 33 10.97 -8.15 -21.17
N PHE A 34 9.73 -8.33 -20.68
CA PHE A 34 8.53 -8.47 -21.52
C PHE A 34 7.95 -7.13 -21.99
N SER A 35 8.61 -6.01 -21.70
CA SER A 35 8.15 -4.70 -22.15
C SER A 35 8.39 -4.56 -23.66
N LEU A 36 7.32 -4.62 -24.45
CA LEU A 36 7.33 -4.23 -25.87
C LEU A 36 7.69 -2.74 -26.09
N PHE A 37 7.86 -1.96 -25.02
CA PHE A 37 8.21 -0.53 -25.01
C PHE A 37 9.57 -0.34 -24.34
N ASP A 38 10.62 -0.76 -25.04
CA ASP A 38 11.91 -1.10 -24.42
C ASP A 38 12.86 0.10 -24.15
N ASN A 39 12.37 1.34 -24.01
CA ASN A 39 13.29 2.48 -23.75
C ASN A 39 12.78 3.63 -22.86
N ASN A 40 11.50 3.71 -22.48
CA ASN A 40 10.97 4.90 -21.78
C ASN A 40 10.16 4.61 -20.50
N VAL A 41 10.14 3.38 -19.99
CA VAL A 41 9.39 3.10 -18.75
C VAL A 41 10.13 3.67 -17.55
N ASN A 42 9.53 4.70 -16.94
CA ASN A 42 10.04 5.34 -15.74
C ASN A 42 9.70 4.48 -14.51
N ILE A 43 10.50 3.44 -14.27
CA ILE A 43 10.34 2.54 -13.10
C ILE A 43 10.26 3.28 -11.76
N PRO A 44 11.09 4.32 -11.48
CA PRO A 44 10.96 5.10 -10.24
C PRO A 44 9.55 5.65 -10.06
N ALA A 45 8.98 6.26 -11.10
CA ALA A 45 7.62 6.81 -11.04
C ALA A 45 6.55 5.74 -10.84
N LEU A 46 6.75 4.53 -11.37
CA LEU A 46 5.83 3.40 -11.15
C LEU A 46 5.87 2.93 -9.69
N ILE A 47 7.06 2.80 -9.11
CA ILE A 47 7.21 2.38 -7.71
C ILE A 47 6.66 3.46 -6.77
N GLU A 48 6.93 4.75 -7.05
CA GLU A 48 6.36 5.86 -6.28
C GLU A 48 4.82 5.87 -6.36
N ALA A 49 4.25 5.66 -7.54
CA ALA A 49 2.80 5.54 -7.70
C ALA A 49 2.23 4.36 -6.91
N TYR A 50 2.89 3.19 -6.97
CA TYR A 50 2.51 2.01 -6.19
C TYR A 50 2.46 2.34 -4.70
N GLN A 51 3.54 2.91 -4.16
CA GLN A 51 3.63 3.29 -2.74
C GLN A 51 2.53 4.29 -2.36
N GLN A 52 2.26 5.29 -3.20
CA GLN A 52 1.22 6.27 -2.93
C GLN A 52 -0.18 5.63 -2.87
N HIS A 53 -0.49 4.68 -3.75
CA HIS A 53 -1.77 3.98 -3.71
C HIS A 53 -1.93 3.14 -2.43
N VAL A 54 -0.88 2.44 -2.01
CA VAL A 54 -0.89 1.69 -0.73
C VAL A 54 -1.08 2.66 0.45
N LYS A 55 -0.33 3.76 0.50
CA LYS A 55 -0.48 4.79 1.55
C LYS A 55 -1.89 5.35 1.61
N ASN A 56 -2.51 5.63 0.46
CA ASN A 56 -3.88 6.12 0.41
C ASN A 56 -4.87 5.13 1.05
N ILE A 57 -4.72 3.82 0.79
CA ILE A 57 -5.55 2.78 1.42
C ILE A 57 -5.36 2.82 2.95
N LEU A 58 -4.10 2.78 3.40
CA LEU A 58 -3.76 2.74 4.83
C LEU A 58 -4.24 3.98 5.57
N ALA A 59 -4.02 5.18 5.02
CA ALA A 59 -4.46 6.44 5.61
C ALA A 59 -6.00 6.54 5.67
N ASN A 60 -6.71 6.04 4.65
CA ASN A 60 -8.17 6.02 4.66
C ASN A 60 -8.71 5.04 5.71
N LEU A 61 -8.15 3.83 5.78
CA LEU A 61 -8.52 2.84 6.78
C LEU A 61 -8.23 3.32 8.20
N ALA A 62 -7.05 3.89 8.44
CA ALA A 62 -6.68 4.41 9.76
C ALA A 62 -7.64 5.51 10.25
N ARG A 63 -8.08 6.41 9.35
CA ARG A 63 -9.06 7.45 9.67
C ARG A 63 -10.46 6.90 9.96
N GLN A 64 -10.86 5.83 9.27
CA GLN A 64 -12.19 5.23 9.40
C GLN A 64 -12.24 4.13 10.47
N ALA A 65 -11.10 3.64 10.95
CA ALA A 65 -10.99 2.48 11.84
C ALA A 65 -11.91 2.57 13.08
N SER A 66 -12.11 3.77 13.65
CA SER A 66 -12.98 3.95 14.81
C SER A 66 -14.47 3.81 14.52
N MET A 67 -14.88 3.87 13.26
CA MET A 67 -16.28 3.75 12.82
C MET A 67 -16.73 2.29 12.70
N PHE A 68 -15.78 1.35 12.71
CA PHE A 68 -16.05 -0.07 12.56
C PHE A 68 -16.16 -0.78 13.92
N GLU A 69 -17.08 -1.74 14.01
CA GLU A 69 -17.32 -2.58 15.18
C GLU A 69 -16.28 -3.69 15.31
N ASP A 70 -15.85 -4.24 14.17
CA ASP A 70 -14.88 -5.31 13.97
C ASP A 70 -13.45 -4.77 13.81
N LYS A 71 -13.00 -4.01 14.82
CA LYS A 71 -11.69 -3.32 14.80
C LYS A 71 -10.50 -4.26 14.61
N GLU A 72 -10.56 -5.45 15.18
CA GLU A 72 -9.51 -6.48 15.05
C GLU A 72 -9.37 -6.93 13.60
N TYR A 73 -10.49 -7.11 12.89
CA TYR A 73 -10.48 -7.44 11.46
C TYR A 73 -9.85 -6.31 10.64
N VAL A 74 -10.24 -5.05 10.91
CA VAL A 74 -9.65 -3.89 10.23
C VAL A 74 -8.15 -3.79 10.49
N GLN A 75 -7.69 -4.04 11.73
CA GLN A 75 -6.27 -4.06 12.06
C GLN A 75 -5.53 -5.18 11.31
N GLN A 76 -6.12 -6.36 11.22
CA GLN A 76 -5.56 -7.47 10.46
C GLN A 76 -5.49 -7.15 8.96
N TYR A 77 -6.53 -6.52 8.40
CA TYR A 77 -6.54 -6.07 7.01
C TYR A 77 -5.42 -5.06 6.74
N ILE A 78 -5.25 -4.05 7.61
CA ILE A 78 -4.15 -3.08 7.55
C ILE A 78 -2.80 -3.79 7.58
N LYS A 79 -2.61 -4.72 8.52
CA LYS A 79 -1.38 -5.50 8.63
C LYS A 79 -1.08 -6.28 7.36
N ASN A 80 -2.07 -7.00 6.82
CA ASN A 80 -1.91 -7.75 5.57
C ASN A 80 -1.55 -6.85 4.38
N THR A 81 -2.15 -5.66 4.32
CA THR A 81 -1.85 -4.65 3.28
C THR A 81 -0.39 -4.18 3.36
N ILE A 82 0.12 -3.95 4.57
CA ILE A 82 1.52 -3.55 4.79
C ILE A 82 2.46 -4.71 4.45
N ASP A 83 2.16 -5.92 4.95
CA ASP A 83 2.99 -7.11 4.74
C ASP A 83 3.13 -7.40 3.24
N GLN A 84 2.04 -7.35 2.47
CA GLN A 84 2.08 -7.53 1.01
C GLN A 84 2.89 -6.45 0.32
N ALA A 85 2.74 -5.18 0.71
CA ALA A 85 3.51 -4.10 0.11
C ALA A 85 5.00 -4.21 0.40
N ILE A 86 5.40 -4.67 1.59
CA ILE A 86 6.80 -4.94 1.91
C ILE A 86 7.34 -6.08 1.04
N GLU A 87 6.57 -7.16 0.86
CA GLU A 87 6.96 -8.27 -0.01
C GLU A 87 7.20 -7.81 -1.45
N ASP A 88 6.28 -7.03 -2.02
CA ASP A 88 6.40 -6.49 -3.38
C ASP A 88 7.61 -5.56 -3.50
N LEU A 89 7.81 -4.64 -2.56
CA LEU A 89 8.94 -3.71 -2.57
C LEU A 89 10.28 -4.41 -2.43
N ASN A 90 10.40 -5.43 -1.57
CA ASN A 90 11.61 -6.25 -1.46
C ASN A 90 11.94 -6.92 -2.78
N LEU A 91 10.94 -7.47 -3.47
CA LEU A 91 11.14 -8.04 -4.79
C LEU A 91 11.59 -6.99 -5.80
N TYR A 92 11.08 -5.75 -5.73
CA TYR A 92 11.56 -4.68 -6.61
C TYR A 92 13.02 -4.30 -6.33
N GLU A 93 13.49 -4.36 -5.08
CA GLU A 93 14.90 -4.15 -4.74
C GLU A 93 15.80 -5.20 -5.39
N ASP A 94 15.37 -6.46 -5.36
CA ASP A 94 16.11 -7.58 -5.93
C ASP A 94 16.24 -7.46 -7.45
N VAL A 95 15.16 -7.07 -8.14
CA VAL A 95 15.18 -6.97 -9.62
C VAL A 95 15.72 -5.62 -10.10
N PHE A 96 15.65 -4.57 -9.28
CA PHE A 96 16.18 -3.25 -9.59
C PHE A 96 17.11 -2.76 -8.47
N PRO A 97 18.37 -3.23 -8.41
CA PRO A 97 19.30 -2.93 -7.31
C PRO A 97 19.56 -1.43 -7.07
N LYS A 98 19.29 -0.58 -8.07
CA LYS A 98 19.33 0.89 -7.95
C LYS A 98 18.31 1.47 -6.96
N TYR A 99 17.32 0.69 -6.50
CA TYR A 99 16.30 1.10 -5.53
C TYR A 99 16.43 0.40 -4.18
N LYS A 100 17.64 -0.06 -3.84
CA LYS A 100 17.93 -0.65 -2.54
C LYS A 100 17.37 0.19 -1.37
N ASN A 101 16.81 -0.47 -0.36
CA ASN A 101 16.19 0.10 0.83
C ASN A 101 14.87 0.87 0.57
N ILE A 102 14.17 0.63 -0.53
CA ILE A 102 12.86 1.26 -0.78
C ILE A 102 11.78 0.71 0.16
N SER A 103 11.87 -0.56 0.54
CA SER A 103 11.03 -1.20 1.55
C SER A 103 11.23 -0.57 2.94
N GLU A 104 12.47 -0.40 3.37
CA GLU A 104 12.83 0.23 4.65
C GLU A 104 12.27 1.65 4.74
N LYS A 105 12.52 2.48 3.72
CA LYS A 105 12.00 3.85 3.63
C LYS A 105 10.48 3.90 3.65
N PHE A 106 9.83 2.92 3.01
CA PHE A 106 8.37 2.83 3.00
C PHE A 106 7.81 2.54 4.39
N ILE A 107 8.42 1.59 5.11
CA ILE A 107 8.07 1.26 6.50
C ILE A 107 8.25 2.47 7.41
N GLU A 108 9.39 3.16 7.33
CA GLU A 108 9.65 4.38 8.11
C GLU A 108 8.57 5.42 7.86
N THR A 109 8.22 5.64 6.59
CA THR A 109 7.23 6.65 6.22
C THR A 109 5.83 6.31 6.74
N ILE A 110 5.39 5.06 6.58
CA ILE A 110 4.08 4.63 7.08
C ILE A 110 4.04 4.62 8.60
N GLY A 111 5.13 4.22 9.26
CA GLY A 111 5.24 4.26 10.73
C GLY A 111 5.02 5.67 11.28
N LEU A 112 5.62 6.68 10.64
CA LEU A 112 5.39 8.09 10.97
C LEU A 112 3.93 8.49 10.70
N GLU A 113 3.40 8.26 9.49
CA GLU A 113 2.04 8.67 9.09
C GLU A 113 0.95 8.02 9.97
N LEU A 114 1.07 6.72 10.28
CA LEU A 114 0.10 6.03 11.14
C LEU A 114 0.16 6.50 12.59
N SER A 115 1.34 6.88 13.08
CA SER A 115 1.49 7.44 14.44
C SER A 115 0.86 8.83 14.56
N GLU A 116 1.00 9.68 13.53
CA GLU A 116 0.38 11.02 13.47
C GLU A 116 -1.16 10.94 13.40
N VAL A 117 -1.70 9.95 12.68
CA VAL A 117 -3.16 9.72 12.63
C VAL A 117 -3.71 9.32 14.01
N GLN A 118 -2.91 8.66 14.86
CA GLN A 118 -3.30 8.33 16.23
C GLN A 118 -3.22 9.52 17.20
N LEU A 119 -2.28 10.45 16.98
CA LEU A 119 -2.06 11.64 17.82
C LEU A 119 -3.10 12.76 17.58
N ASN A 120 -3.75 12.79 16.42
CA ASN A 120 -4.73 13.82 16.06
C ASN A 120 -6.16 13.56 16.59
N LYS A 121 -6.35 12.67 17.58
CA LYS A 121 -7.63 12.57 18.30
C LYS A 121 -7.71 13.70 19.34
N PRO A 122 -8.73 14.59 19.30
CA PRO A 122 -8.93 15.54 20.39
C PRO A 122 -9.17 14.78 21.71
N PRO A 123 -8.70 15.31 22.86
CA PRO A 123 -9.00 14.71 24.14
C PRO A 123 -10.52 14.69 24.32
N VAL A 124 -11.07 13.49 24.52
CA VAL A 124 -12.45 13.32 24.96
C VAL A 124 -12.47 13.77 26.42
N PHE A 125 -12.85 15.03 26.64
CA PHE A 125 -13.24 15.54 27.95
C PHE A 125 -14.71 15.17 28.24
#